data_AF-A0A317HC23-F1
#
_entry.id   AF-A0A317HC23-F1
#
_cell.length_a   1.000
_cell.length_b   1.000
_cell.length_c   1.000
_cell.angle_alpha   90.00
_cell.angle_beta   90.00
_cell.angle_gamma   90.00
#
_symmetry.space_group_name_H-M   'P 1'
#
loop_
_entity.id
_entity.type
_entity.pdbx_description
1 polymer ?
#
loop_
_entity_poly.entity_id
_entity_poly.type
_entity_poly.pdbx_seq_one_letter_code
_entity_poly.pdbx_strand_id
1 'polypeptide(L)' 'QSVRALQHAAGFLRSLLSKTLSLRSVPQLEFVYDPSIERGVRLSHLIDEAVAGHREPAPDPEGEE' A
#
# COMPACT_ATOMS: atom_id res chain seq x y z
N GLN A 1 -0.80 9.55 15.55
CA GLN A 1 -1.68 9.45 16.75
C GLN A 1 -2.45 8.13 16.79
N SER A 2 -2.85 7.57 15.63
CA SER A 2 -3.64 6.33 15.53
C SER A 2 -2.98 5.08 16.13
N VAL A 3 -1.66 4.87 15.94
CA VAL A 3 -0.94 3.71 16.50
C VAL A 3 -1.07 3.63 18.02
N ARG A 4 -1.00 4.79 18.71
CA ARG A 4 -1.12 4.86 20.18
C ARG A 4 -2.53 4.47 20.65
N ALA A 5 -3.57 4.86 19.90
CA ALA A 5 -4.94 4.46 20.18
C ALA A 5 -5.16 2.95 19.97
N LEU A 6 -4.55 2.37 18.93
CA LEU A 6 -4.59 0.93 18.68
C LEU A 6 -3.87 0.14 19.78
N GLN A 7 -2.72 0.63 20.24
CA GLN A 7 -2.01 0.05 21.39
C GLN A 7 -2.88 0.06 22.66
N HIS A 8 -3.59 1.16 22.94
CA HIS A 8 -4.52 1.23 24.06
C HIS A 8 -5.67 0.22 23.93
N ALA A 9 -6.19 0.02 22.72
CA ALA A 9 -7.26 -0.93 22.43
C ALA A 9 -6.79 -2.40 22.26
N ALA A 10 -5.48 -2.69 22.37
CA ALA A 10 -4.92 -4.00 22.02
C ALA A 10 -5.57 -5.17 22.76
N GLY A 11 -5.87 -5.03 24.06
CA GLY A 11 -6.52 -6.06 24.85
C GLY A 11 -7.94 -6.37 24.37
N PHE A 12 -8.71 -5.33 24.04
CA PHE A 12 -10.05 -5.48 23.47
C PHE A 12 -10.00 -6.19 22.12
N LEU A 13 -9.09 -5.77 21.23
CA LEU A 13 -8.92 -6.41 19.92
C LEU A 13 -8.50 -7.88 20.02
N ARG A 14 -7.62 -8.23 20.98
CA ARG A 14 -7.27 -9.64 21.25
C ARG A 14 -8.48 -10.47 21.68
N SER A 15 -9.40 -9.90 22.45
CA SER A 15 -10.64 -10.57 22.88
C SER A 15 -11.63 -10.82 21.73
N LEU A 16 -11.61 -9.96 20.72
CA LEU A 16 -12.39 -10.16 19.49
C LEU A 16 -11.75 -11.25 18.64
N LEU A 17 -10.43 -11.17 18.43
CA LEU A 17 -9.70 -12.17 17.65
C LEU A 17 -9.80 -13.57 18.26
N SER A 18 -9.85 -13.71 19.59
CA SER A 18 -10.01 -15.02 20.23
C SER A 18 -11.37 -15.66 19.99
N LYS A 19 -12.39 -14.86 19.65
CA LYS A 19 -13.73 -15.36 19.28
C LYS A 19 -13.81 -15.74 17.81
N THR A 20 -13.04 -15.07 16.96
CA THR A 20 -13.06 -15.27 15.51
C THR A 20 -12.08 -16.34 15.04
N LEU A 21 -10.91 -16.43 15.66
CA LEU A 21 -9.86 -17.37 15.29
C LEU A 21 -9.88 -18.60 16.19
N SER A 22 -9.77 -19.80 15.63
CA SER A 22 -9.65 -21.06 16.38
C SER A 22 -8.23 -21.25 16.95
N LEU A 23 -7.76 -20.29 17.75
CA LEU A 23 -6.46 -20.33 18.41
C LEU A 23 -6.65 -20.54 19.91
N ARG A 24 -5.79 -21.37 20.51
CA ARG A 24 -5.75 -21.56 21.98
C ARG A 24 -5.45 -20.25 22.71
N SER A 25 -4.60 -19.40 22.14
CA SER A 25 -4.22 -18.11 22.68
C SER A 25 -3.92 -17.14 21.53
N VAL A 26 -4.39 -15.90 21.67
CA VAL A 26 -4.07 -14.81 20.73
C VAL A 26 -2.77 -14.15 21.21
N PRO A 27 -1.73 -14.04 20.35
CA PRO A 27 -0.47 -13.41 20.72
C PRO A 27 -0.64 -11.91 21.01
N GLN A 28 0.43 -11.27 21.46
CA GLN A 28 0.47 -9.82 21.60
C GLN A 28 0.36 -9.16 20.22
N LEU A 29 -0.44 -8.10 20.13
CA LEU A 29 -0.60 -7.34 18.89
C LEU A 29 0.45 -6.24 18.82
N GLU A 30 1.16 -6.21 17.71
CA GLU A 30 2.05 -5.10 17.35
C GLU A 30 1.40 -4.29 16.23
N PHE A 31 1.41 -2.97 16.37
CA PHE A 31 0.82 -2.06 15.40
C PHE A 31 1.93 -1.24 14.76
N VAL A 32 2.21 -1.53 13.49
CA VAL A 32 3.22 -0.86 12.68
C VAL A 32 2.52 -0.04 11.60
N TYR A 33 2.93 1.21 11.43
CA TYR A 33 2.46 2.03 10.33
C TYR A 33 3.10 1.56 9.02
N ASP A 34 2.30 1.30 7.99
CA ASP A 34 2.80 0.90 6.68
C ASP A 34 2.94 2.12 5.76
N PRO A 35 4.18 2.51 5.36
CA PRO A 35 4.38 3.61 4.41
C PRO A 35 4.32 3.15 2.94
N SER A 36 3.95 1.89 2.66
CA SER A 36 3.94 1.31 1.30
C SER A 36 3.03 2.06 0.33
N ILE A 37 1.91 2.61 0.80
CA ILE A 37 0.96 3.35 -0.04
C ILE A 37 1.61 4.61 -0.61
N GLU A 38 2.24 5.43 0.23
CA GLU A 38 2.95 6.65 -0.22
C GLU A 38 4.08 6.29 -1.20
N ARG A 39 4.83 5.22 -0.90
CA ARG A 39 5.86 4.70 -1.81
C ARG A 39 5.28 4.24 -3.14
N GLY A 40 4.14 3.55 -3.11
CA GLY A 40 3.44 3.05 -4.29
C GLY A 40 2.98 4.19 -5.19
N VAL A 41 2.35 5.22 -4.62
CA VAL A 41 1.95 6.43 -5.35
C VAL A 41 3.17 7.11 -5.99
N ARG A 42 4.24 7.31 -5.24
CA ARG A 42 5.49 7.89 -5.77
C ARG A 42 6.07 7.05 -6.90
N LEU A 43 6.07 5.73 -6.75
CA LEU A 43 6.59 4.83 -7.78
C LEU A 43 5.73 4.87 -9.05
N SER A 44 4.41 4.86 -8.92
CA SER A 44 3.50 5.02 -10.06
C SER A 44 3.76 6.31 -10.83
N HIS A 45 3.93 7.44 -10.13
CA HIS A 45 4.29 8.70 -10.77
C HIS A 45 5.61 8.62 -11.55
N LEU A 46 6.64 7.99 -10.96
CA LEU A 46 7.93 7.82 -11.64
C LEU A 46 7.81 6.91 -12.89
N ILE A 47 6.94 5.91 -12.85
CA ILE A 47 6.65 5.06 -14.02
C ILE A 47 5.97 5.88 -15.12
N ASP A 48 4.95 6.66 -14.77
CA ASP A 48 4.22 7.50 -15.73
C ASP A 48 5.15 8.53 -16.39
N GLU A 49 6.03 9.16 -15.62
CA GLU A 49 7.06 10.08 -16.12
C GLU A 49 8.04 9.38 -17.08
N ALA A 50 8.52 8.18 -16.72
CA ALA A 50 9.45 7.43 -17.54
C ALA A 50 8.83 7.00 -18.88
N VAL A 51 7.56 6.58 -18.87
CA VAL A 51 6.80 6.19 -20.07
C VAL A 51 6.51 7.41 -20.95
N ALA A 52 6.10 8.54 -20.36
CA ALA A 52 5.85 9.77 -21.10
C ALA A 52 7.12 10.28 -21.80
N GLY A 53 8.29 10.16 -21.16
CA GLY A 53 9.58 10.51 -21.74
C GLY A 53 10.09 9.55 -22.83
N HIS A 54 9.61 8.29 -22.85
CA HIS A 54 10.00 7.26 -23.83
C HIS A 54 9.07 7.16 -25.04
N ARG A 55 8.09 8.06 -25.18
CA ARG A 55 7.26 8.11 -26.40
C ARG A 55 8.13 8.63 -27.55
N GLU A 56 8.72 7.71 -28.30
CA GLU A 56 9.27 8.01 -29.62
C GLU A 56 8.19 8.74 -30.43
N PRO A 57 8.54 9.83 -31.14
CA PRO A 57 7.61 10.44 -32.07
C PRO A 57 7.15 9.34 -33.03
N ALA A 58 5.82 9.23 -33.20
CA ALA A 58 5.26 8.32 -34.19
C ALA A 58 5.99 8.56 -35.53
N PRO A 59 6.37 7.51 -36.28
CA PRO A 59 6.95 7.70 -37.60
C PRO A 59 6.00 8.58 -38.40
N ASP A 60 6.55 9.64 -39.01
CA ASP A 60 5.80 10.51 -39.91
C ASP A 60 5.05 9.60 -40.90
N PRO A 61 3.75 9.84 -41.18
CA PRO A 61 3.10 9.18 -42.29
C PRO A 61 3.78 9.69 -43.56
N GLU A 62 4.78 8.95 -44.02
CA GLU A 62 5.47 9.19 -45.28
C GLU A 62 4.44 9.13 -46.41
N GLY A 63 4.26 10.28 -47.06
CA GLY A 63 3.74 10.49 -48.42
C GLY A 63 2.77 9.45 -48.98
N GLU A 64 1.47 9.75 -48.89
CA GLU A 64 0.54 9.31 -49.93
C GLU A 64 0.64 10.31 -51.09
N GLU A 65 1.33 9.91 -52.16
CA GLU A 65 1.28 10.55 -53.49
C GLU A 65 -0.11 10.40 -54.14
#